data_AF-A0A820PB00-F1
#
_entry.id   AF-A0A820PB00-F1
#
_cell.length_a   1.000
_cell.length_b   1.000
_cell.length_c   1.000
_cell.angle_alpha   90.00
_cell.angle_beta   90.00
_cell.angle_gamma   90.00
#
_symmetry.space_group_name_H-M   'P 1'
#
loop_
_entity.id
_entity.type
_entity.pdbx_description
1 polymer ?
#
loop_
_entity_poly.entity_id
_entity_poly.type
_entity_poly.pdbx_seq_one_letter_code
_entity_poly.pdbx_strand_id
1 'polypeptide(L)'
;SGSTFAIPLPIIASNPHFLATDRSVQDAIVGLMPDEMLHRSYIDIEPMTGIVMNGSRRMQFNLNVINDSKISGVSHVKSLVYPMIWVNEHAEIDKPNADIFHKKVFRPLTVL
;
A
#
# COMPACT_ATOMS: atom_id res chain seq x y z
N SER A 1 9.43 -37.93 8.31
CA SER A 1 10.08 -36.96 7.40
C SER A 1 8.98 -36.06 6.83
N GLY A 2 8.65 -34.97 7.52
CA GLY A 2 7.60 -34.04 7.10
C GLY A 2 8.22 -32.95 6.24
N SER A 3 8.10 -33.07 4.92
CA SER A 3 8.51 -32.01 4.00
C SER A 3 7.47 -30.90 4.03
N THR A 4 7.74 -29.84 4.79
CA THR A 4 7.03 -28.56 4.67
C THR A 4 7.32 -27.99 3.28
N PHE A 5 6.41 -28.20 2.34
CA PHE A 5 6.46 -27.59 1.01
C PHE A 5 5.99 -26.13 1.14
N ALA A 6 6.93 -25.20 1.30
CA ALA A 6 6.63 -23.78 1.21
C ALA A 6 6.37 -23.45 -0.27
N ILE A 7 5.09 -23.34 -0.65
CA ILE A 7 4.71 -22.84 -1.98
C ILE A 7 5.03 -21.34 -1.99
N PRO A 8 5.94 -20.85 -2.84
CA PRO A 8 6.09 -19.41 -3.02
C PRO A 8 4.74 -18.86 -3.49
N LEU A 9 4.07 -18.08 -2.63
CA LEU A 9 2.79 -17.47 -2.95
C LEU A 9 3.03 -16.34 -3.94
N PRO A 10 2.37 -16.32 -5.11
CA PRO A 10 2.59 -15.31 -6.14
C PRO A 10 1.84 -14.01 -5.78
N ILE A 11 2.30 -13.35 -4.72
CA ILE A 11 1.68 -12.14 -4.16
C ILE A 11 2.20 -10.90 -4.93
N ILE A 12 1.27 -10.07 -5.41
CA ILE A 12 1.54 -8.80 -6.10
C ILE A 12 1.00 -7.65 -5.26
N ALA A 13 1.79 -6.60 -5.07
CA ALA A 13 1.34 -5.35 -4.45
C ALA A 13 0.77 -4.37 -5.49
N SER A 14 -0.30 -3.67 -5.12
CA SER A 14 -0.87 -2.56 -5.90
C SER A 14 -1.42 -1.48 -4.95
N ASN A 15 -1.94 -0.37 -5.50
CA ASN A 15 -2.83 0.49 -4.72
C ASN A 15 -4.18 -0.21 -4.48
N PRO A 16 -4.94 0.21 -3.44
CA PRO A 16 -6.29 -0.29 -3.21
C PRO A 16 -7.18 -0.08 -4.44
N HIS A 17 -8.03 -1.08 -4.68
CA HIS A 17 -8.91 -1.18 -5.84
C HIS A 17 -8.19 -1.02 -7.19
N PHE A 18 -6.91 -1.38 -7.24
CA PHE A 18 -6.04 -1.18 -8.41
C PHE A 18 -6.05 0.28 -8.91
N LEU A 19 -6.11 1.24 -7.98
CA LEU A 19 -5.97 2.66 -8.31
C LEU A 19 -4.67 2.92 -9.10
N ALA A 20 -4.76 3.73 -10.16
CA ALA A 20 -3.66 4.09 -11.04
C ALA A 20 -2.97 2.91 -11.77
N THR A 21 -3.67 1.79 -11.96
CA THR A 21 -3.24 0.72 -12.87
C THR A 21 -3.93 0.83 -14.24
N ASP A 22 -3.50 0.00 -15.19
CA ASP A 22 -4.18 -0.16 -16.47
C ASP A 22 -5.65 -0.58 -16.28
N ARG A 23 -6.53 -0.07 -17.16
CA ARG A 23 -7.98 -0.34 -17.12
C ARG A 23 -8.30 -1.82 -17.27
N SER A 24 -7.52 -2.56 -18.07
CA SER A 24 -7.73 -4.01 -18.25
C SER A 24 -7.64 -4.81 -16.94
N VAL A 25 -6.87 -4.33 -15.96
CA VAL A 25 -6.76 -4.95 -14.63
C VAL A 25 -7.98 -4.62 -13.77
N GLN A 26 -8.46 -3.38 -13.82
CA GLN A 26 -9.65 -2.93 -13.09
C GLN A 26 -10.92 -3.60 -13.65
N ASP A 27 -11.06 -3.65 -14.96
CA ASP A 27 -12.26 -4.17 -15.63
C ASP A 27 -12.36 -5.70 -15.54
N ALA A 28 -11.27 -6.40 -15.19
CA ALA A 28 -11.26 -7.84 -14.99
C ALA A 28 -12.04 -8.29 -13.75
N ILE A 29 -12.38 -7.38 -12.82
CA ILE A 29 -12.95 -7.71 -11.52
C ILE A 29 -14.15 -6.81 -11.21
N VAL A 30 -15.30 -7.43 -11.01
CA VAL A 30 -16.51 -6.72 -10.60
C VAL A 30 -16.41 -6.32 -9.13
N GLY A 31 -16.79 -5.07 -8.82
CA GLY A 31 -16.83 -4.54 -7.45
C GLY A 31 -15.63 -3.68 -7.04
N LEU A 32 -14.69 -3.44 -7.95
CA LEU A 32 -13.63 -2.46 -7.72
C LEU A 32 -14.17 -1.03 -7.85
N MET A 33 -13.84 -0.17 -6.89
CA MET A 33 -14.22 1.25 -6.88
C MET A 33 -12.97 2.10 -6.58
N PRO A 34 -12.04 2.24 -7.54
CA PRO A 34 -10.86 3.08 -7.35
C PRO A 34 -11.28 4.54 -7.12
N ASP A 35 -10.76 5.14 -6.06
CA ASP A 35 -11.08 6.50 -5.63
C ASP A 35 -9.78 7.14 -5.15
N GLU A 36 -9.44 8.29 -5.71
CA GLU A 36 -8.17 8.98 -5.44
C GLU A 36 -8.09 9.51 -4.00
N MET A 37 -9.20 9.94 -3.42
CA MET A 37 -9.23 10.45 -2.04
C MET A 37 -9.09 9.32 -1.02
N LEU A 38 -9.68 8.15 -1.30
CA LEU A 38 -9.70 7.02 -0.37
C LEU A 38 -8.49 6.09 -0.53
N HIS A 39 -7.95 5.94 -1.74
CA HIS A 39 -7.01 4.86 -2.07
C HIS A 39 -5.58 5.34 -2.41
N ARG A 40 -5.33 6.64 -2.61
CA ARG A 40 -3.99 7.15 -2.88
C ARG A 40 -3.13 7.17 -1.61
N SER A 41 -1.87 6.75 -1.68
CA SER A 41 -0.91 6.98 -0.58
C SER A 41 -0.37 8.42 -0.60
N TYR A 42 -0.16 9.02 0.56
CA TYR A 42 0.44 10.36 0.67
C TYR A 42 1.42 10.43 1.85
N ILE A 43 2.35 11.38 1.76
CA ILE A 43 3.32 11.70 2.80
C ILE A 43 3.50 13.22 2.80
N ASP A 44 3.23 13.85 3.94
CA ASP A 44 3.47 15.26 4.19
C ASP A 44 4.82 15.40 4.90
N ILE A 45 5.77 16.07 4.23
CA ILE A 45 7.16 16.17 4.67
C ILE A 45 7.46 17.64 5.00
N GLU A 46 8.06 17.90 6.15
CA GLU A 46 8.58 19.22 6.47
C GLU A 46 9.83 19.50 5.61
N PRO A 47 9.83 20.59 4.80
CA PRO A 47 10.80 20.77 3.73
C PRO A 47 12.24 21.00 4.19
N MET A 48 12.48 21.56 5.37
CA MET A 48 13.82 21.88 5.85
C MET A 48 14.54 20.66 6.44
N THR A 49 13.83 19.85 7.21
CA THR A 49 14.40 18.72 7.97
C THR A 49 14.16 17.37 7.30
N GLY A 50 13.19 17.28 6.37
CA GLY A 50 12.80 16.04 5.73
C GLY A 50 11.98 15.10 6.62
N ILE A 51 11.54 15.55 7.80
CA ILE A 51 10.74 14.75 8.73
C ILE A 51 9.31 14.61 8.20
N VAL A 52 8.77 13.38 8.27
CA VAL A 52 7.36 13.11 7.96
C VAL A 52 6.48 13.60 9.11
N MET A 53 5.56 14.51 8.79
CA MET A 53 4.63 15.10 9.77
C MET A 53 3.30 14.34 9.79
N ASN A 54 2.85 13.88 8.63
CA ASN A 54 1.62 13.13 8.44
C ASN A 54 1.80 12.21 7.23
N GLY A 55 1.21 11.03 7.24
CA GLY A 55 1.26 10.12 6.12
C GLY A 55 0.21 9.03 6.21
N SER A 56 -0.18 8.54 5.05
CA SER A 56 -1.01 7.35 4.91
C SER A 56 -0.45 6.51 3.78
N ARG A 57 0.06 5.33 4.13
CA ARG A 57 0.51 4.33 3.19
C ARG A 57 -0.58 3.28 3.02
N ARG A 58 -1.13 3.24 1.82
CA ARG A 58 -2.21 2.34 1.43
C ARG A 58 -1.70 1.32 0.43
N MET A 59 -1.86 0.04 0.73
CA MET A 59 -1.37 -1.05 -0.12
C MET A 59 -2.41 -2.16 -0.21
N GLN A 60 -2.52 -2.74 -1.40
CA GLN A 60 -3.33 -3.91 -1.66
C GLN A 60 -2.43 -5.10 -1.99
N PHE A 61 -2.72 -6.23 -1.36
CA PHE A 61 -2.09 -7.51 -1.65
C PHE A 61 -3.02 -8.33 -2.54
N ASN A 62 -2.45 -8.85 -3.61
CA ASN A 62 -3.18 -9.56 -4.64
C ASN A 62 -2.52 -10.91 -4.90
N LEU A 63 -3.30 -11.90 -5.32
CA LEU A 63 -2.81 -13.20 -5.76
C LEU A 63 -2.78 -13.26 -7.28
N ASN A 64 -1.62 -13.54 -7.87
CA ASN A 64 -1.55 -13.80 -9.31
C ASN A 64 -2.05 -15.22 -9.61
N VAL A 65 -3.27 -15.31 -10.14
CA VAL A 65 -3.89 -16.58 -10.53
C VAL A 65 -3.58 -16.83 -12.00
N ILE A 66 -2.92 -17.94 -12.29
CA ILE A 66 -2.58 -18.36 -13.65
C ILE A 66 -3.40 -19.60 -13.97
N ASN A 67 -4.11 -19.58 -15.09
CA ASN A 67 -4.75 -20.77 -15.63
C ASN A 67 -3.66 -21.78 -16.02
N ASP A 68 -3.67 -22.94 -15.39
CA ASP A 68 -2.81 -24.07 -15.74
C ASP A 68 -3.67 -25.32 -15.83
N SER A 69 -3.70 -25.93 -17.03
CA SER A 69 -4.46 -27.16 -17.28
C SER A 69 -3.97 -28.35 -16.47
N LYS A 70 -2.75 -28.28 -15.91
CA LYS A 70 -2.17 -29.32 -15.05
C LYS A 70 -2.62 -29.20 -13.59
N ILE A 71 -3.19 -28.06 -13.20
CA ILE A 71 -3.63 -27.78 -11.83
C ILE A 71 -5.16 -27.69 -11.83
N SER A 72 -5.82 -28.75 -11.36
CA SER A 72 -7.29 -28.88 -11.38
C SER A 72 -8.04 -27.72 -10.71
N GLY A 73 -7.44 -27.07 -9.71
CA GLY A 73 -8.05 -25.94 -9.00
C GLY A 73 -8.10 -24.63 -9.80
N VAL A 74 -7.27 -24.47 -10.84
CA VAL A 74 -7.20 -23.23 -11.65
C VAL A 74 -7.39 -23.47 -13.15
N SER A 75 -7.55 -24.72 -13.58
CA SER A 75 -7.71 -25.10 -15.00
C SER A 75 -8.90 -24.45 -15.70
N HIS A 76 -9.92 -24.02 -14.96
CA HIS A 76 -11.11 -23.34 -15.47
C HIS A 76 -11.23 -21.88 -15.03
N VAL A 77 -10.23 -21.36 -14.31
CA VAL A 77 -10.21 -19.98 -13.83
C VAL A 77 -9.44 -19.13 -14.83
N LYS A 78 -9.99 -17.98 -15.23
CA LYS A 78 -9.27 -17.04 -16.10
C LYS A 78 -8.04 -16.52 -15.37
N SER A 79 -6.89 -16.44 -16.05
CA SER A 79 -5.70 -15.81 -15.48
C SER A 79 -5.98 -14.34 -15.15
N LEU A 80 -5.76 -13.94 -13.90
CA LEU A 80 -6.00 -12.59 -13.40
C LEU A 80 -5.25 -12.34 -12.07
N VAL A 81 -5.10 -11.06 -11.72
CA VAL A 81 -4.54 -10.63 -10.44
C VAL A 81 -5.69 -10.40 -9.46
N TYR A 82 -5.90 -11.34 -8.55
CA TYR A 82 -7.08 -11.36 -7.67
C TYR A 82 -6.81 -10.58 -6.37
N PRO A 83 -7.60 -9.55 -6.04
CA PRO A 83 -7.41 -8.74 -4.84
C PRO A 83 -7.83 -9.53 -3.62
N MET A 84 -6.96 -9.57 -2.61
CA MET A 84 -7.20 -10.31 -1.37
C MET A 84 -7.61 -9.36 -0.24
N ILE A 85 -6.71 -8.41 0.07
CA ILE A 85 -6.88 -7.47 1.16
C ILE A 85 -6.11 -6.20 0.83
N TRP A 86 -6.58 -5.07 1.32
CA TRP A 86 -5.80 -3.84 1.39
C TRP A 86 -5.71 -3.35 2.82
N VAL A 87 -4.63 -2.64 3.10
CA VAL A 87 -4.32 -2.11 4.43
C VAL A 87 -4.00 -0.62 4.32
N ASN A 88 -4.35 0.12 5.36
CA ASN A 88 -3.99 1.51 5.55
C ASN A 88 -3.13 1.64 6.80
N GLU A 89 -1.86 2.01 6.60
CA GLU A 89 -0.97 2.42 7.67
C GLU A 89 -0.95 3.95 7.71
N HIS A 90 -1.46 4.53 8.80
CA HIS A 90 -1.52 5.96 8.99
C HIS A 90 -0.66 6.37 10.19
N ALA A 91 0.12 7.44 10.00
CA ALA A 91 0.95 8.04 11.04
C ALA A 91 0.85 9.56 10.97
N GLU A 92 0.66 10.20 12.12
CA GLU A 92 0.61 11.65 12.26
C GLU A 92 1.38 12.03 13.52
N ILE A 93 2.13 13.13 13.46
CA ILE A 93 2.83 13.68 14.61
C ILE A 93 1.81 14.19 15.63
N ASP A 94 1.95 13.75 16.89
CA ASP A 94 1.12 14.26 17.96
C ASP A 94 1.58 15.66 18.39
N LYS A 95 0.64 16.39 19.01
CA LYS A 95 0.85 17.78 19.39
C LYS A 95 2.11 18.03 20.25
N PRO A 96 2.41 17.22 21.29
CA PRO A 96 3.63 17.41 22.08
C PRO A 96 4.91 17.31 21.24
N ASN A 97 5.02 16.35 20.33
CA ASN A 97 6.19 16.21 19.48
C ASN A 97 6.26 17.31 18.42
N ALA A 98 5.12 17.75 17.89
CA ALA A 98 5.05 18.91 16.99
C ALA A 98 5.56 20.19 17.66
N ASP A 99 5.18 20.45 18.92
CA ASP A 99 5.66 21.61 19.68
C ASP A 99 7.17 21.54 19.94
N ILE A 100 7.69 20.35 20.25
CA ILE A 100 9.13 20.13 20.44
C ILE A 100 9.89 20.37 19.14
N PHE A 101 9.39 19.81 18.03
CA PHE A 101 9.95 20.00 16.70
C PHE A 101 10.00 21.49 16.35
N HIS A 102 8.88 22.21 16.51
CA HIS A 102 8.81 23.63 16.21
C HIS A 102 9.82 24.45 17.04
N LYS A 103 9.92 24.17 18.34
CA LYS A 103 10.87 24.86 19.24
C LYS A 103 12.32 24.60 18.87
N LYS A 104 12.68 23.39 18.43
CA LYS A 104 14.07 23.01 18.13
C LYS A 104 14.53 23.45 16.75
N VAL A 105 13.63 23.51 15.77
CA VAL A 105 13.98 23.75 14.36
C VAL A 105 13.81 25.22 13.98
N PHE A 106 12.76 25.90 14.46
CA PHE A 106 12.44 27.26 14.02
C PHE A 106 12.80 28.37 15.01
N ARG A 107 13.31 28.05 16.21
CA ARG A 107 13.84 29.09 17.11
C ARG A 107 15.29 29.43 16.75
N PRO A 108 15.64 30.73 16.67
CA PRO A 108 17.03 31.15 16.54
C PRO A 108 17.89 30.62 17.69
N LEU A 109 19.07 30.09 17.39
CA LEU A 109 20.08 29.78 18.41
C LEU A 109 20.63 31.09 18.96
N THR A 110 20.35 31.37 20.23
CA THR A 110 21.04 32.45 20.95
C THR A 110 22.39 31.90 21.40
N VAL A 111 23.45 32.21 20.64
CA VAL A 111 24.83 31.97 21.10
C VAL A 111 25.15 33.11 22.07
N LEU A 112 25.38 32.75 23.35
CA LEU A 112 25.87 33.67 24.38
C LEU A 112 27.36 33.97 24.19
#